data_AF-A0A8B8K6S9-F1
#
_entry.id   AF-A0A8B8K6S9-F1
#
_cell.length_a   1.000
_cell.length_b   1.000
_cell.length_c   1.000
_cell.angle_alpha   90.00
_cell.angle_beta   90.00
_cell.angle_gamma   90.00
#
_symmetry.space_group_name_H-M   'P 1'
#
loop_
_entity.id
_entity.type
_entity.pdbx_description
1 polymer ?
#
loop_
_entity_poly.entity_id
_entity_poly.type
_entity_poly.pdbx_seq_one_letter_code
_entity_poly.pdbx_strand_id
1 'polypeptide(L)'
;MSDMEDESHSLGIKKKPDSHKSFHGRDPNPGNDLWKDGLICAFEYVRGQKKSVKSRSSSYITDRLDANGPRSRTHVSSDGLMEASSIGLDKNKHSDPSSVNVLRDSAFGASDDDRESQVLQVGQSKKYEGSHWLPIGWTRISELVQAVQVDAVWSSHQFEFETSEDDFTVADLAAPYWERPAGPIWWCHVSAGHPTVEAWLSNAQWLHPAVSLALRDESRLISERMKHLLYEVPVRVAGGLLFELLGQSAGDPLVEEDDIPVVLRSWQAQNFLVTVMHLKGSVSRINVLGITEVQELLSAGGYNVPRTVHEVIAQLACRLSRWDDRLFRKSIFGAADEIELKFMNRNHEDLNLFIIILNQEIRKLSTQVIRVKWSLHARDEIIFELLQHLKGNGAKILLEGIKKSTREMIEEQEAVRGRLFTIQDVMQSTVRAWLQVEVRKLELQELVKMFQHEAETHAQVRKRNNLPPTAGDAFHGEEDYVVIQ
;
A
#
# COMPACT_ATOMS: atom_id res chain seq x y z
N MET A 1 37.29 45.02 38.43
CA MET A 1 37.81 45.94 37.40
C MET A 1 37.57 45.30 36.05
N SER A 2 36.81 45.88 35.14
CA SER A 2 35.81 46.96 35.31
C SER A 2 35.04 47.09 34.00
N ASP A 3 33.78 47.47 34.13
CA ASP A 3 32.78 47.50 33.06
C ASP A 3 32.92 48.73 32.16
N MET A 4 32.44 48.59 30.92
CA MET A 4 31.97 49.58 29.94
C MET A 4 31.47 48.72 28.76
N GLU A 5 30.18 48.42 28.60
CA GLU A 5 29.02 49.31 28.42
C GLU A 5 29.20 50.33 27.28
N ASP A 6 28.39 50.17 26.24
CA ASP A 6 27.59 51.28 25.70
C ASP A 6 26.25 50.71 25.19
N GLU A 7 25.17 51.50 25.27
CA GLU A 7 23.80 51.06 24.96
C GLU A 7 23.33 51.48 23.57
N SER A 8 22.28 50.84 23.05
CA SER A 8 21.34 51.51 22.15
C SER A 8 19.92 51.02 22.36
N HIS A 9 18.98 51.96 22.55
CA HIS A 9 17.65 51.63 23.09
C HIS A 9 16.60 51.29 22.02
N SER A 10 15.76 50.30 22.38
CA SER A 10 14.31 50.23 22.16
C SER A 10 13.69 50.51 20.77
N LEU A 11 12.90 49.55 20.29
CA LEU A 11 11.45 49.77 20.11
C LEU A 11 10.69 48.44 20.17
N GLY A 12 10.04 48.18 21.31
CA GLY A 12 9.42 46.87 21.59
C GLY A 12 7.98 46.74 21.10
N ILE A 13 7.76 46.02 19.99
CA ILE A 13 6.41 45.60 19.58
C ILE A 13 6.11 44.21 20.17
N LYS A 14 5.38 44.18 21.29
CA LYS A 14 4.85 42.92 21.88
C LYS A 14 3.73 42.36 21.00
N LYS A 15 4.06 41.51 20.03
CA LYS A 15 3.06 40.59 19.46
C LYS A 15 2.67 39.56 20.52
N LYS A 16 1.37 39.36 20.72
CA LYS A 16 0.83 38.26 21.54
C LYS A 16 1.08 36.92 20.82
N PRO A 17 1.11 35.79 21.54
CA PRO A 17 0.93 34.50 20.90
C PRO A 17 -0.49 34.44 20.33
N ASP A 18 -0.62 34.51 19.01
CA ASP A 18 -1.91 34.26 18.36
C ASP A 18 -2.29 32.79 18.54
N SER A 19 -3.52 32.55 18.99
CA SER A 19 -4.02 31.18 19.18
C SER A 19 -4.09 30.48 17.82
N HIS A 20 -3.33 29.39 17.64
CA HIS A 20 -3.46 28.50 16.49
C HIS A 20 -4.85 27.86 16.46
N LYS A 21 -5.82 28.55 15.87
CA LYS A 21 -7.13 27.99 15.57
C LYS A 21 -6.97 27.02 14.42
N SER A 22 -7.20 25.73 14.69
CA SER A 22 -7.45 24.75 13.65
C SER A 22 -8.65 25.22 12.82
N PHE A 23 -8.39 25.68 11.60
CA PHE A 23 -9.44 26.00 10.64
C PHE A 23 -9.93 24.71 9.99
N HIS A 24 -10.79 23.99 10.71
CA HIS A 24 -11.52 22.86 10.15
C HIS A 24 -12.33 23.31 8.94
N GLY A 25 -11.94 22.84 7.75
CA GLY A 25 -12.72 22.98 6.54
C GLY A 25 -14.08 22.34 6.74
N ARG A 26 -15.16 23.03 6.36
CA ARG A 26 -16.53 22.58 6.61
C ARG A 26 -16.99 21.62 5.53
N ASP A 27 -16.68 20.33 5.69
CA ASP A 27 -17.29 19.29 4.85
C ASP A 27 -18.82 19.23 5.05
N PRO A 28 -19.60 19.12 3.95
CA PRO A 28 -21.06 19.13 3.98
C PRO A 28 -21.67 17.76 4.35
N ASN A 29 -21.10 17.10 5.36
CA ASN A 29 -21.53 15.78 5.83
C ASN A 29 -22.10 15.87 7.27
N PRO A 30 -23.35 15.46 7.54
CA PRO A 30 -23.99 15.65 8.85
C PRO A 30 -23.37 14.87 10.03
N GLY A 31 -22.31 14.09 9.82
CA GLY A 31 -21.54 13.40 10.87
C GLY A 31 -20.56 14.30 11.66
N ASN A 32 -20.36 15.56 11.24
CA ASN A 32 -19.30 16.46 11.76
C ASN A 32 -19.36 16.76 13.28
N ASP A 33 -20.48 16.44 13.96
CA ASP A 33 -20.61 16.57 15.42
C ASP A 33 -20.26 15.30 16.22
N LEU A 34 -20.13 14.13 15.56
CA LEU A 34 -19.91 12.82 16.20
C LEU A 34 -18.42 12.45 16.37
N TRP A 35 -17.58 12.90 15.45
CA TRP A 35 -16.17 12.49 15.34
C TRP A 35 -15.26 13.60 15.88
N LYS A 36 -14.91 13.45 17.15
CA LYS A 36 -14.14 14.42 17.97
C LYS A 36 -13.11 13.68 18.80
N ASP A 37 -12.20 14.42 19.43
CA ASP A 37 -11.26 13.88 20.41
C ASP A 37 -10.42 12.69 19.90
N GLY A 38 -9.96 12.76 18.65
CA GLY A 38 -9.13 11.75 17.99
C GLY A 38 -9.91 10.60 17.34
N LEU A 39 -11.24 10.58 17.45
CA LEU A 39 -12.09 9.71 16.62
C LEU A 39 -12.12 10.25 15.19
N ILE A 40 -11.74 9.42 14.22
CA ILE A 40 -11.73 9.76 12.79
C ILE A 40 -13.09 9.40 12.19
N CYS A 41 -13.50 8.14 12.36
CA CYS A 41 -14.86 7.69 12.09
C CYS A 41 -15.19 6.41 12.87
N ALA A 42 -16.48 6.14 13.07
CA ALA A 42 -16.95 4.87 13.61
C ALA A 42 -18.36 4.57 13.14
N PHE A 43 -18.68 3.28 13.02
CA PHE A 43 -19.95 2.79 12.50
C PHE A 43 -20.47 1.55 13.25
N GLU A 44 -21.78 1.46 13.46
CA GLU A 44 -22.49 0.26 13.93
C GLU A 44 -23.42 -0.28 12.83
N TYR A 45 -23.38 -1.58 12.56
CA TYR A 45 -24.20 -2.23 11.54
C TYR A 45 -25.56 -2.66 12.11
N VAL A 46 -26.61 -1.95 11.71
CA VAL A 46 -27.99 -2.25 12.08
C VAL A 46 -28.59 -3.24 11.08
N ARG A 47 -28.95 -4.41 11.57
CA ARG A 47 -29.59 -5.46 10.78
C ARG A 47 -31.07 -5.14 10.54
N GLY A 48 -31.45 -4.93 9.27
CA GLY A 48 -32.84 -4.68 8.90
C GLY A 48 -33.75 -5.85 9.27
N GLN A 49 -34.94 -5.54 9.80
CA GLN A 49 -35.94 -6.56 10.12
C GLN A 49 -36.46 -7.21 8.84
N LYS A 50 -36.07 -8.48 8.59
CA LYS A 50 -36.77 -9.30 7.59
C LYS A 50 -38.23 -9.48 8.03
N LYS A 51 -39.17 -8.89 7.29
CA LYS A 51 -40.59 -9.26 7.36
C LYS A 51 -40.69 -10.79 7.26
N SER A 52 -41.17 -11.43 8.32
CA SER A 52 -41.43 -12.87 8.30
C SER A 52 -42.54 -13.13 7.28
N VAL A 53 -42.23 -13.87 6.22
CA VAL A 53 -43.26 -14.41 5.32
C VAL A 53 -44.13 -15.33 6.17
N LYS A 54 -45.33 -14.87 6.51
CA LYS A 54 -46.30 -15.67 7.26
C LYS A 54 -46.60 -16.92 6.43
N SER A 55 -46.13 -18.07 6.88
CA SER A 55 -46.60 -19.34 6.36
C SER A 55 -48.11 -19.40 6.54
N ARG A 56 -48.85 -19.52 5.43
CA ARG A 56 -50.30 -19.77 5.48
C ARG A 56 -50.52 -21.19 5.97
N SER A 57 -50.50 -21.37 7.29
CA SER A 57 -51.05 -22.57 7.93
C SER A 57 -52.52 -22.65 7.57
N SER A 58 -52.89 -23.62 6.73
CA SER A 58 -54.24 -23.74 6.16
C SER A 58 -55.18 -24.43 7.13
N SER A 59 -55.55 -23.74 8.21
CA SER A 59 -56.48 -24.26 9.22
C SER A 59 -57.93 -24.24 8.73
N TYR A 60 -58.41 -25.39 8.24
CA TYR A 60 -59.84 -25.69 8.12
C TYR A 60 -60.15 -26.94 8.95
N ILE A 61 -61.19 -26.88 9.77
CA ILE A 61 -61.55 -27.92 10.73
C ILE A 61 -62.94 -28.47 10.38
N THR A 62 -62.99 -29.79 10.17
CA THR A 62 -64.15 -30.72 10.14
C THR A 62 -65.43 -30.32 9.40
N ASP A 63 -65.94 -31.27 8.60
CA ASP A 63 -67.21 -31.91 8.99
C ASP A 63 -67.12 -33.44 8.79
N ARG A 64 -68.17 -34.19 9.14
CA ARG A 64 -68.19 -35.67 9.27
C ARG A 64 -69.21 -36.37 8.37
N LEU A 65 -69.09 -37.71 8.34
CA LEU A 65 -69.95 -38.72 7.69
C LEU A 65 -69.76 -38.82 6.14
N ASP A 66 -69.93 -39.98 5.49
CA ASP A 66 -70.51 -41.25 5.96
C ASP A 66 -69.77 -42.52 5.45
N ALA A 67 -70.26 -43.71 5.78
CA ALA A 67 -69.53 -44.99 5.71
C ALA A 67 -69.54 -45.74 4.35
N ASN A 68 -68.46 -46.49 4.07
CA ASN A 68 -68.49 -47.94 3.75
C ASN A 68 -67.06 -48.54 3.60
N GLY A 69 -66.91 -49.87 3.78
CA GLY A 69 -65.68 -50.64 3.55
C GLY A 69 -65.95 -51.92 2.73
N PRO A 70 -65.16 -53.02 2.80
CA PRO A 70 -63.96 -53.24 3.65
C PRO A 70 -62.79 -54.05 2.98
N ARG A 71 -61.72 -54.35 3.78
CA ARG A 71 -60.66 -55.40 3.58
C ARG A 71 -59.61 -55.13 2.47
N SER A 72 -58.31 -55.01 2.81
CA SER A 72 -57.26 -56.06 2.94
C SER A 72 -56.74 -56.60 1.58
N ARG A 73 -55.46 -56.95 1.36
CA ARG A 73 -54.45 -57.53 2.29
C ARG A 73 -53.00 -57.52 1.70
N THR A 74 -51.98 -57.57 2.57
CA THR A 74 -50.62 -58.20 2.41
C THR A 74 -49.65 -57.89 1.25
N HIS A 75 -48.49 -57.32 1.65
CA HIS A 75 -47.10 -57.85 1.52
C HIS A 75 -46.32 -57.97 0.18
N VAL A 76 -44.98 -58.00 0.35
CA VAL A 76 -43.87 -57.96 -0.63
C VAL A 76 -43.20 -59.33 -0.83
N SER A 77 -42.85 -59.66 -2.09
CA SER A 77 -41.79 -60.57 -2.62
C SER A 77 -41.81 -60.45 -4.17
N SER A 78 -40.85 -60.84 -5.02
CA SER A 78 -39.44 -61.31 -4.95
C SER A 78 -38.77 -60.80 -6.25
N ASP A 79 -37.50 -60.41 -6.34
CA ASP A 79 -36.20 -61.07 -6.08
C ASP A 79 -35.64 -61.86 -7.31
N GLY A 80 -34.39 -61.56 -7.69
CA GLY A 80 -33.61 -62.12 -8.81
C GLY A 80 -33.94 -61.67 -10.26
N LEU A 81 -33.04 -61.77 -11.27
CA LEU A 81 -31.57 -61.95 -11.30
C LEU A 81 -31.02 -61.81 -12.77
N MET A 82 -29.98 -60.97 -13.01
CA MET A 82 -29.08 -60.92 -14.22
C MET A 82 -29.72 -60.69 -15.63
N GLU A 83 -29.04 -60.34 -16.75
CA GLU A 83 -27.78 -59.59 -17.08
C GLU A 83 -27.77 -59.29 -18.62
N ALA A 84 -26.72 -58.64 -19.16
CA ALA A 84 -26.26 -58.64 -20.57
C ALA A 84 -26.87 -57.68 -21.64
N SER A 85 -26.31 -56.46 -21.69
CA SER A 85 -25.69 -55.78 -22.85
C SER A 85 -26.13 -56.00 -24.33
N SER A 86 -26.43 -54.89 -25.03
CA SER A 86 -25.99 -54.53 -26.41
C SER A 86 -26.39 -53.05 -26.66
N ILE A 87 -25.54 -52.11 -27.12
CA ILE A 87 -24.73 -51.97 -28.35
C ILE A 87 -25.60 -51.94 -29.62
N GLY A 88 -25.72 -50.74 -30.23
CA GLY A 88 -26.49 -50.48 -31.45
C GLY A 88 -26.09 -49.16 -32.13
N LEU A 89 -25.08 -49.23 -33.00
CA LEU A 89 -24.72 -48.20 -34.01
C LEU A 89 -25.76 -48.24 -35.17
N ASP A 90 -25.93 -47.29 -36.11
CA ASP A 90 -25.11 -46.18 -36.62
C ASP A 90 -25.93 -45.24 -37.58
N LYS A 91 -25.28 -44.20 -38.14
CA LYS A 91 -25.48 -43.56 -39.48
C LYS A 91 -26.66 -42.59 -39.76
N ASN A 92 -26.34 -41.30 -39.63
CA ASN A 92 -26.24 -40.27 -40.69
C ASN A 92 -27.13 -40.30 -41.96
N LYS A 93 -27.61 -39.10 -42.34
CA LYS A 93 -27.49 -38.55 -43.71
C LYS A 93 -27.33 -37.02 -43.68
N HIS A 94 -26.47 -36.49 -44.56
CA HIS A 94 -26.19 -35.04 -44.71
C HIS A 94 -26.99 -34.43 -45.86
N SER A 95 -27.25 -33.12 -45.78
CA SER A 95 -27.38 -32.22 -46.95
C SER A 95 -27.34 -30.74 -46.52
N ASP A 96 -26.22 -30.06 -46.74
CA ASP A 96 -26.17 -28.59 -46.77
C ASP A 96 -26.72 -28.08 -48.13
N PRO A 97 -27.09 -26.78 -48.23
CA PRO A 97 -26.10 -25.83 -48.72
C PRO A 97 -26.03 -24.50 -47.93
N SER A 98 -24.94 -23.77 -48.15
CA SER A 98 -24.54 -22.57 -47.43
C SER A 98 -25.37 -21.31 -47.71
N SER A 99 -25.44 -20.41 -46.71
CA SER A 99 -25.29 -18.98 -46.97
C SER A 99 -24.68 -18.25 -45.76
N VAL A 100 -23.94 -17.18 -46.06
CA VAL A 100 -23.01 -16.49 -45.15
C VAL A 100 -23.73 -15.43 -44.32
N ASN A 101 -23.48 -15.39 -43.00
CA ASN A 101 -23.05 -14.15 -42.31
C ASN A 101 -22.62 -14.40 -40.86
N VAL A 102 -21.64 -13.61 -40.39
CA VAL A 102 -21.01 -13.74 -39.07
C VAL A 102 -21.81 -12.97 -38.01
N LEU A 103 -21.87 -13.50 -36.78
CA LEU A 103 -22.54 -12.84 -35.66
C LEU A 103 -21.85 -11.55 -35.23
N ARG A 104 -22.66 -10.64 -34.68
CA ARG A 104 -22.36 -9.23 -34.51
C ARG A 104 -22.08 -8.90 -33.06
N ASP A 105 -20.81 -8.72 -32.70
CA ASP A 105 -20.47 -7.93 -31.52
C ASP A 105 -20.99 -6.50 -31.73
N SER A 106 -21.63 -5.94 -30.70
CA SER A 106 -22.09 -4.55 -30.71
C SER A 106 -21.90 -3.94 -29.32
N ALA A 107 -21.24 -2.79 -29.29
CA ALA A 107 -20.90 -2.09 -28.05
C ALA A 107 -22.16 -1.52 -27.37
N PHE A 108 -22.14 -1.51 -26.04
CA PHE A 108 -23.05 -0.66 -25.27
C PHE A 108 -22.51 0.77 -25.30
N GLY A 109 -23.12 1.61 -26.13
CA GLY A 109 -22.82 3.04 -26.20
C GLY A 109 -23.39 3.82 -25.01
N ALA A 110 -23.01 5.09 -24.92
CA ALA A 110 -23.62 6.03 -23.99
C ALA A 110 -25.11 6.22 -24.31
N SER A 111 -25.91 6.43 -23.27
CA SER A 111 -27.28 6.94 -23.38
C SER A 111 -27.35 8.24 -22.61
N ASP A 112 -27.37 9.34 -23.34
CA ASP A 112 -27.62 10.69 -22.84
C ASP A 112 -29.11 10.99 -23.10
N ASP A 113 -29.86 11.46 -22.10
CA ASP A 113 -31.26 11.89 -22.28
C ASP A 113 -31.67 12.88 -21.18
N ASP A 114 -31.69 14.16 -21.56
CA ASP A 114 -31.92 15.32 -20.68
C ASP A 114 -33.41 15.45 -20.29
N ARG A 115 -33.73 15.36 -18.98
CA ARG A 115 -35.02 15.84 -18.43
C ARG A 115 -34.87 16.47 -17.04
N GLU A 116 -34.61 17.77 -17.04
CA GLU A 116 -34.73 18.66 -15.88
C GLU A 116 -36.22 18.85 -15.44
N SER A 117 -36.44 19.42 -14.24
CA SER A 117 -37.72 19.75 -13.57
C SER A 117 -38.39 18.58 -12.82
N GLN A 118 -38.47 18.55 -11.48
CA GLN A 118 -38.93 19.63 -10.60
C GLN A 118 -38.40 19.52 -9.15
N VAL A 119 -38.38 20.67 -8.45
CA VAL A 119 -38.07 20.77 -7.02
C VAL A 119 -39.24 20.31 -6.15
N LEU A 120 -38.98 19.43 -5.19
CA LEU A 120 -39.83 19.26 -4.00
C LEU A 120 -38.97 19.34 -2.73
N GLN A 121 -39.35 20.25 -1.84
CA GLN A 121 -38.64 20.48 -0.58
C GLN A 121 -38.97 19.43 0.49
N VAL A 122 -38.00 19.23 1.38
CA VAL A 122 -38.14 19.02 2.84
C VAL A 122 -39.31 18.17 3.33
N GLY A 123 -38.99 17.03 3.95
CA GLY A 123 -39.75 16.55 5.10
C GLY A 123 -40.43 15.19 4.98
N GLN A 124 -39.65 14.11 4.86
CA GLN A 124 -39.93 12.87 5.61
C GLN A 124 -38.74 11.91 5.63
N SER A 125 -38.49 11.30 6.79
CA SER A 125 -37.50 10.25 6.96
C SER A 125 -37.94 8.98 6.23
N LYS A 126 -37.30 8.68 5.07
CA LYS A 126 -37.39 7.33 4.48
C LYS A 126 -36.79 6.33 5.46
N LYS A 127 -37.64 5.52 6.11
CA LYS A 127 -37.19 4.35 6.87
C LYS A 127 -36.46 3.40 5.91
N TYR A 128 -35.15 3.27 6.07
CA TYR A 128 -34.36 2.30 5.31
C TYR A 128 -34.78 0.89 5.73
N GLU A 129 -35.62 0.23 4.92
CA GLU A 129 -36.19 -1.10 5.22
C GLU A 129 -35.20 -2.26 4.96
N GLY A 130 -33.90 -2.00 5.12
CA GLY A 130 -32.80 -2.93 4.89
C GLY A 130 -31.63 -2.67 5.84
N SER A 131 -30.72 -3.64 5.95
CA SER A 131 -29.53 -3.47 6.78
C SER A 131 -28.61 -2.37 6.25
N HIS A 132 -28.03 -1.60 7.15
CA HIS A 132 -27.16 -0.46 6.86
C HIS A 132 -26.20 -0.23 8.02
N TRP A 133 -25.18 0.60 7.81
CA TRP A 133 -24.33 1.10 8.89
C TRP A 133 -24.83 2.47 9.34
N LEU A 134 -24.79 2.73 10.64
CA LEU A 134 -25.04 4.04 11.22
C LEU A 134 -23.72 4.62 11.72
N PRO A 135 -23.39 5.90 11.43
CA PRO A 135 -22.25 6.56 12.05
C PRO A 135 -22.50 6.74 13.55
N ILE A 136 -21.47 6.48 14.36
CA ILE A 136 -21.52 6.58 15.83
C ILE A 136 -20.37 7.47 16.35
N GLY A 137 -20.52 7.94 17.59
CA GLY A 137 -19.52 8.71 18.34
C GLY A 137 -19.21 8.07 19.70
N TRP A 138 -18.30 8.70 20.45
CA TRP A 138 -17.73 8.16 21.71
C TRP A 138 -18.75 7.60 22.72
N THR A 139 -19.89 8.26 22.92
CA THR A 139 -20.95 7.78 23.84
C THR A 139 -21.39 6.36 23.50
N ARG A 140 -21.69 6.10 22.23
CA ARG A 140 -22.14 4.78 21.76
C ARG A 140 -20.99 3.78 21.71
N ILE A 141 -19.77 4.21 21.36
CA ILE A 141 -18.57 3.36 21.46
C ILE A 141 -18.36 2.89 22.91
N SER A 142 -18.59 3.74 23.90
CA SER A 142 -18.46 3.39 25.33
C SER A 142 -19.50 2.36 25.76
N GLU A 143 -20.75 2.48 25.31
CA GLU A 143 -21.80 1.47 25.52
C GLU A 143 -21.46 0.12 24.88
N LEU A 144 -20.99 0.15 23.62
CA LEU A 144 -20.60 -1.04 22.86
C LEU A 144 -19.43 -1.78 23.53
N VAL A 145 -18.46 -1.01 24.05
CA VAL A 145 -17.31 -1.50 24.82
C VAL A 145 -17.74 -2.13 26.15
N GLN A 146 -18.68 -1.50 26.90
CA GLN A 146 -19.22 -2.07 28.14
C GLN A 146 -19.99 -3.37 27.92
N ALA A 147 -20.50 -3.61 26.70
CA ALA A 147 -21.15 -4.86 26.31
C ALA A 147 -20.18 -5.97 25.87
N VAL A 148 -18.88 -5.68 25.72
CA VAL A 148 -17.84 -6.71 25.51
C VAL A 148 -17.60 -7.42 26.84
N GLN A 149 -18.02 -8.67 26.95
CA GLN A 149 -17.82 -9.46 28.16
C GLN A 149 -16.31 -9.72 28.35
N VAL A 150 -15.76 -9.22 29.45
CA VAL A 150 -14.40 -9.55 29.89
C VAL A 150 -14.43 -10.98 30.42
N ASP A 151 -13.76 -11.90 29.71
CA ASP A 151 -13.71 -13.30 30.11
C ASP A 151 -12.90 -13.45 31.40
N ALA A 152 -13.57 -13.89 32.47
CA ALA A 152 -13.04 -13.86 33.84
C ALA A 152 -11.79 -14.74 34.05
N VAL A 153 -11.49 -15.64 33.09
CA VAL A 153 -10.27 -16.45 32.99
C VAL A 153 -8.99 -15.60 33.09
N TRP A 154 -9.02 -14.34 32.64
CA TRP A 154 -7.85 -13.46 32.66
C TRP A 154 -7.44 -13.05 34.08
N SER A 155 -8.37 -13.08 35.03
CA SER A 155 -8.12 -12.70 36.43
C SER A 155 -7.67 -13.84 37.35
N SER A 156 -7.75 -15.10 36.88
CA SER A 156 -7.34 -16.27 37.66
C SER A 156 -5.88 -16.71 37.45
N HIS A 157 -5.18 -16.12 36.47
CA HIS A 157 -3.80 -16.46 36.13
C HIS A 157 -2.81 -15.45 36.75
N GLN A 158 -2.71 -15.45 38.08
CA GLN A 158 -1.54 -14.84 38.74
C GLN A 158 -0.31 -15.70 38.43
N PHE A 159 0.55 -15.24 37.53
CA PHE A 159 1.80 -15.90 37.20
C PHE A 159 2.79 -15.81 38.37
N GLU A 160 2.88 -16.89 39.15
CA GLU A 160 4.10 -17.18 39.91
C GLU A 160 5.20 -17.53 38.90
N PHE A 161 6.26 -16.72 38.86
CA PHE A 161 7.44 -16.96 38.02
C PHE A 161 8.35 -18.01 38.68
N GLU A 162 8.00 -19.29 38.55
CA GLU A 162 9.00 -20.36 38.68
C GLU A 162 9.75 -20.54 37.35
N THR A 163 11.07 -20.59 37.41
CA THR A 163 11.94 -20.62 36.24
C THR A 163 12.18 -22.04 35.74
N SER A 164 11.45 -22.45 34.71
CA SER A 164 11.77 -23.62 33.88
C SER A 164 11.83 -23.23 32.40
N GLU A 165 12.93 -23.53 31.73
CA GLU A 165 13.11 -23.32 30.30
C GLU A 165 12.32 -24.36 29.50
N ASP A 166 11.21 -23.96 28.87
CA ASP A 166 10.48 -24.77 27.88
C ASP A 166 9.72 -23.84 26.90
N ASP A 167 9.63 -24.24 25.62
CA ASP A 167 9.28 -23.36 24.49
C ASP A 167 7.77 -23.01 24.36
N PHE A 168 7.24 -22.22 25.31
CA PHE A 168 5.86 -21.70 25.23
C PHE A 168 5.78 -20.37 24.49
N THR A 169 5.38 -20.39 23.22
CA THR A 169 5.13 -19.16 22.46
C THR A 169 3.77 -18.55 22.80
N VAL A 170 3.65 -17.23 22.75
CA VAL A 170 2.42 -16.49 23.12
C VAL A 170 1.19 -16.87 22.27
N ALA A 171 1.38 -17.56 21.14
CA ALA A 171 0.30 -18.10 20.31
C ALA A 171 -0.51 -19.22 20.99
N ASP A 172 0.09 -19.96 21.92
CA ASP A 172 -0.48 -21.17 22.51
C ASP A 172 -1.43 -20.88 23.69
N LEU A 173 -1.45 -19.64 24.19
CA LEU A 173 -2.36 -19.15 25.25
C LEU A 173 -3.73 -18.68 24.71
N ALA A 174 -4.16 -19.16 23.54
CA ALA A 174 -5.39 -18.72 22.89
C ALA A 174 -6.66 -19.35 23.53
N ALA A 175 -7.49 -18.50 24.14
CA ALA A 175 -8.82 -18.89 24.63
C ALA A 175 -9.71 -19.50 23.50
N PRO A 176 -10.69 -20.36 23.83
CA PRO A 176 -11.18 -21.36 22.88
C PRO A 176 -11.92 -20.80 21.66
N TYR A 177 -11.36 -21.05 20.47
CA TYR A 177 -11.80 -20.58 19.15
C TYR A 177 -13.18 -21.10 18.66
N TRP A 178 -13.96 -21.72 19.54
CA TRP A 178 -15.26 -22.33 19.27
C TRP A 178 -16.44 -21.35 19.47
N GLU A 179 -16.23 -20.25 20.20
CA GLU A 179 -17.29 -19.31 20.50
C GLU A 179 -17.84 -18.65 19.23
N ARG A 180 -19.17 -18.63 19.11
CA ARG A 180 -19.84 -17.98 17.98
C ARG A 180 -19.73 -16.46 18.17
N PRO A 181 -19.29 -15.68 17.16
CA PRO A 181 -19.20 -14.23 17.26
C PRO A 181 -20.51 -13.60 17.74
N ALA A 182 -20.48 -13.14 19.00
CA ALA A 182 -21.61 -12.58 19.72
C ALA A 182 -21.58 -11.04 19.65
N GLY A 183 -22.62 -10.41 20.19
CA GLY A 183 -22.71 -8.95 20.29
C GLY A 183 -22.94 -8.22 18.95
N PRO A 184 -23.01 -6.88 19.00
CA PRO A 184 -23.22 -6.00 17.85
C PRO A 184 -22.01 -6.00 16.90
N ILE A 185 -22.27 -5.67 15.63
CA ILE A 185 -21.23 -5.51 14.61
C ILE A 185 -20.85 -4.03 14.49
N TRP A 186 -19.59 -3.67 14.74
CA TRP A 186 -19.13 -2.29 14.70
C TRP A 186 -17.65 -2.15 14.29
N TRP A 187 -17.29 -0.96 13.81
CA TRP A 187 -15.91 -0.56 13.51
C TRP A 187 -15.63 0.82 14.10
N CYS A 188 -14.47 1.00 14.72
CA CYS A 188 -13.97 2.27 15.22
C CYS A 188 -12.59 2.57 14.63
N HIS A 189 -12.39 3.79 14.14
CA HIS A 189 -11.13 4.27 13.58
C HIS A 189 -10.67 5.56 14.28
N VAL A 190 -9.45 5.56 14.81
CA VAL A 190 -8.92 6.61 15.68
C VAL A 190 -7.49 7.00 15.30
N SER A 191 -7.10 8.23 15.60
CA SER A 191 -5.71 8.70 15.46
C SER A 191 -4.85 8.22 16.63
N ALA A 192 -3.66 7.70 16.33
CA ALA A 192 -2.62 7.51 17.33
C ALA A 192 -2.22 8.85 17.99
N GLY A 193 -1.68 8.81 19.21
CA GLY A 193 -1.09 9.97 19.89
C GLY A 193 -2.08 11.04 20.35
N HIS A 194 -3.36 10.97 19.98
CA HIS A 194 -4.37 11.89 20.50
C HIS A 194 -4.65 11.59 21.98
N PRO A 195 -4.56 12.57 22.91
CA PRO A 195 -4.60 12.31 24.36
C PRO A 195 -5.82 11.49 24.84
N THR A 196 -7.00 11.73 24.26
CA THR A 196 -8.22 10.98 24.60
C THR A 196 -8.18 9.53 24.11
N VAL A 197 -7.54 9.26 22.96
CA VAL A 197 -7.38 7.91 22.41
C VAL A 197 -6.33 7.13 23.21
N GLU A 198 -5.22 7.78 23.56
CA GLU A 198 -4.20 7.25 24.47
C GLU A 198 -4.81 6.89 25.83
N ALA A 199 -5.63 7.77 26.42
CA ALA A 199 -6.34 7.52 27.67
C ALA A 199 -7.38 6.39 27.55
N TRP A 200 -8.13 6.32 26.45
CA TRP A 200 -9.13 5.28 26.20
C TRP A 200 -8.49 3.89 26.07
N LEU A 201 -7.42 3.77 25.27
CA LEU A 201 -6.72 2.50 25.05
C LEU A 201 -5.91 2.07 26.29
N SER A 202 -5.29 3.00 27.03
CA SER A 202 -4.51 2.66 28.23
C SER A 202 -5.34 2.18 29.42
N ASN A 203 -6.60 2.61 29.53
CA ASN A 203 -7.52 2.22 30.61
C ASN A 203 -8.54 1.14 30.18
N ALA A 204 -8.31 0.50 29.02
CA ALA A 204 -9.21 -0.48 28.42
C ALA A 204 -9.18 -1.85 29.12
N GLN A 205 -10.04 -2.07 30.12
CA GLN A 205 -10.20 -3.37 30.81
C GLN A 205 -10.70 -4.52 29.90
N TRP A 206 -11.29 -4.18 28.75
CA TRP A 206 -11.79 -5.09 27.71
C TRP A 206 -10.71 -5.51 26.69
N LEU A 207 -9.48 -5.01 26.85
CA LEU A 207 -8.39 -5.14 25.89
C LEU A 207 -7.16 -5.71 26.61
N HIS A 208 -6.49 -6.67 25.99
CA HIS A 208 -5.28 -7.25 26.59
C HIS A 208 -4.16 -6.18 26.68
N PRO A 209 -3.41 -6.07 27.78
CA PRO A 209 -2.37 -5.04 27.94
C PRO A 209 -1.35 -5.01 26.80
N ALA A 210 -0.96 -6.17 26.26
CA ALA A 210 -0.06 -6.24 25.10
C ALA A 210 -0.72 -5.74 23.80
N VAL A 211 -2.04 -5.93 23.62
CA VAL A 211 -2.78 -5.40 22.45
C VAL A 211 -2.99 -3.90 22.60
N SER A 212 -3.33 -3.41 23.80
CA SER A 212 -3.37 -1.98 24.11
C SER A 212 -2.02 -1.31 23.80
N LEU A 213 -0.92 -1.89 24.26
CA LEU A 213 0.42 -1.39 23.97
C LEU A 213 0.74 -1.42 22.48
N ALA A 214 0.48 -2.54 21.78
CA ALA A 214 0.77 -2.67 20.35
C ALA A 214 -0.04 -1.67 19.50
N LEU A 215 -1.32 -1.45 19.81
CA LEU A 215 -2.16 -0.47 19.10
C LEU A 215 -1.69 0.99 19.31
N ARG A 216 -1.06 1.30 20.44
CA ARG A 216 -0.60 2.66 20.83
C ARG A 216 0.84 2.98 20.46
N ASP A 217 1.74 2.00 20.55
CA ASP A 217 3.19 2.18 20.36
C ASP A 217 3.63 1.43 19.10
N GLU A 218 3.74 2.16 17.98
CA GLU A 218 4.15 1.61 16.68
C GLU A 218 5.59 1.06 16.67
N SER A 219 6.41 1.38 17.67
CA SER A 219 7.78 0.82 17.79
C SER A 219 7.79 -0.62 18.34
N ARG A 220 6.65 -1.14 18.79
CA ARG A 220 6.51 -2.50 19.32
C ARG A 220 6.19 -3.48 18.21
N LEU A 221 6.98 -4.55 18.14
CA LEU A 221 6.66 -5.70 17.31
C LEU A 221 5.34 -6.34 17.77
N ILE A 222 4.52 -6.79 16.82
CA ILE A 222 3.34 -7.62 17.04
C ILE A 222 3.76 -9.08 17.24
N SER A 223 4.91 -9.50 16.69
CA SER A 223 5.57 -10.78 17.05
C SER A 223 7.09 -10.72 16.92
N GLU A 224 7.79 -11.43 17.81
CA GLU A 224 9.25 -11.57 17.74
C GLU A 224 9.73 -12.26 16.46
N ARG A 225 8.87 -13.05 15.79
CA ARG A 225 9.15 -13.62 14.46
C ARG A 225 9.39 -12.54 13.39
N MET A 226 8.92 -11.31 13.63
CA MET A 226 9.10 -10.16 12.73
C MET A 226 10.32 -9.29 13.08
N LYS A 227 11.13 -9.65 14.08
CA LYS A 227 12.36 -8.91 14.48
C LYS A 227 13.42 -8.77 13.36
N HIS A 228 13.30 -9.59 12.30
CA HIS A 228 14.15 -9.53 11.10
C HIS A 228 13.39 -9.15 9.82
N LEU A 229 12.10 -8.81 9.95
CA LEU A 229 11.26 -8.24 8.90
C LEU A 229 11.17 -6.71 9.11
N LEU A 230 10.67 -6.01 8.09
CA LEU A 230 10.46 -4.55 8.13
C LEU A 230 8.97 -4.19 8.13
N TYR A 231 8.14 -5.13 8.57
CA TYR A 231 6.69 -5.10 8.57
C TYR A 231 6.15 -6.16 9.54
N GLU A 232 5.00 -5.90 10.14
CA GLU A 232 4.28 -6.90 10.90
C GLU A 232 3.38 -7.75 9.99
N VAL A 233 3.14 -9.01 10.36
CA VAL A 233 2.20 -9.92 9.69
C VAL A 233 1.05 -10.21 10.68
N PRO A 234 -0.20 -10.49 10.25
CA PRO A 234 -1.30 -10.82 11.16
C PRO A 234 -0.98 -11.93 12.18
N VAL A 235 -1.29 -11.70 13.47
CA VAL A 235 -1.06 -12.61 14.60
C VAL A 235 -2.31 -12.73 15.47
N ARG A 236 -2.60 -13.94 15.97
CA ARG A 236 -3.69 -14.17 16.92
C ARG A 236 -3.25 -13.82 18.34
N VAL A 237 -3.96 -12.90 18.98
CA VAL A 237 -3.69 -12.45 20.36
C VAL A 237 -5.02 -12.19 21.08
N ALA A 238 -5.13 -12.71 22.30
CA ALA A 238 -6.25 -12.44 23.22
C ALA A 238 -7.65 -12.69 22.63
N GLY A 239 -7.83 -13.81 21.92
CA GLY A 239 -9.09 -14.19 21.25
C GLY A 239 -9.41 -13.41 19.96
N GLY A 240 -8.57 -12.43 19.60
CA GLY A 240 -8.69 -11.64 18.38
C GLY A 240 -7.55 -11.87 17.38
N LEU A 241 -7.57 -11.07 16.31
CA LEU A 241 -6.54 -10.96 15.29
C LEU A 241 -5.95 -9.55 15.32
N LEU A 242 -4.65 -9.44 15.59
CA LEU A 242 -3.87 -8.21 15.61
C LEU A 242 -3.02 -8.14 14.33
N PHE A 243 -3.09 -7.05 13.57
CA PHE A 243 -2.43 -6.90 12.28
C PHE A 243 -2.20 -5.43 11.91
N GLU A 244 -1.41 -5.21 10.86
CA GLU A 244 -1.25 -3.89 10.24
C GLU A 244 -1.90 -3.87 8.86
N LEU A 245 -2.38 -2.70 8.43
CA LEU A 245 -2.57 -2.37 7.02
C LEU A 245 -1.71 -1.16 6.69
N LEU A 246 -1.01 -1.22 5.56
CA LEU A 246 -0.20 -0.13 5.04
C LEU A 246 -1.06 0.79 4.16
N GLY A 247 -0.69 2.07 4.09
CA GLY A 247 -1.24 3.03 3.14
C GLY A 247 -0.44 4.33 3.08
N GLN A 248 -0.93 5.30 2.30
CA GLN A 248 -0.39 6.67 2.28
C GLN A 248 -1.48 7.73 2.51
N SER A 249 -1.10 8.82 3.18
CA SER A 249 -1.84 10.09 3.18
C SER A 249 -1.40 10.90 1.98
N ALA A 250 -2.32 11.23 1.08
CA ALA A 250 -2.02 11.98 -0.13
C ALA A 250 -1.73 13.47 0.20
N GLY A 251 -0.56 13.95 -0.18
CA GLY A 251 -0.15 15.35 0.05
C GLY A 251 -0.95 16.34 -0.81
N ASP A 252 -1.15 17.57 -0.31
CA ASP A 252 -1.85 18.63 -1.04
C ASP A 252 -0.93 19.26 -2.12
N PRO A 253 -1.22 19.08 -3.44
CA PRO A 253 -0.37 19.59 -4.50
C PRO A 253 -0.32 21.12 -4.60
N LEU A 254 -1.24 21.84 -3.92
CA LEU A 254 -1.27 23.31 -3.91
C LEU A 254 -0.25 23.94 -2.96
N VAL A 255 0.38 23.13 -2.09
CA VAL A 255 1.37 23.56 -1.09
C VAL A 255 2.65 22.70 -1.10
N GLU A 256 2.83 21.88 -2.15
CA GLU A 256 4.00 20.99 -2.33
C GLU A 256 4.24 20.01 -1.16
N GLU A 257 3.16 19.53 -0.52
CA GLU A 257 3.27 18.46 0.50
C GLU A 257 3.52 17.08 -0.15
N ASP A 258 4.50 16.33 0.38
CA ASP A 258 4.81 14.95 -0.01
C ASP A 258 3.76 13.93 0.51
N ASP A 259 3.61 12.80 -0.20
CA ASP A 259 2.74 11.69 0.20
C ASP A 259 3.32 10.91 1.42
N ILE A 260 2.75 11.09 2.62
CA ILE A 260 3.28 10.51 3.87
C ILE A 260 2.79 9.07 4.11
N PRO A 261 3.68 8.11 4.46
CA PRO A 261 3.28 6.74 4.84
C PRO A 261 2.45 6.67 6.13
N VAL A 262 1.47 5.77 6.13
CA VAL A 262 0.50 5.56 7.21
C VAL A 262 0.40 4.07 7.53
N VAL A 263 0.33 3.74 8.82
CA VAL A 263 0.17 2.36 9.30
C VAL A 263 -1.08 2.27 10.17
N LEU A 264 -2.02 1.40 9.78
CA LEU A 264 -3.25 1.15 10.52
C LEU A 264 -3.07 -0.09 11.41
N ARG A 265 -2.69 0.12 12.67
CA ARG A 265 -2.63 -0.96 13.66
C ARG A 265 -4.05 -1.37 14.05
N SER A 266 -4.37 -2.64 13.82
CA SER A 266 -5.74 -3.12 13.69
C SER A 266 -5.97 -4.35 14.55
N TRP A 267 -6.98 -4.31 15.44
CA TRP A 267 -7.41 -5.47 16.22
C TRP A 267 -8.87 -5.81 15.94
N GLN A 268 -9.08 -7.04 15.46
CA GLN A 268 -10.40 -7.63 15.22
C GLN A 268 -10.69 -8.65 16.31
N ALA A 269 -11.80 -8.50 17.03
CA ALA A 269 -12.27 -9.50 17.98
C ALA A 269 -13.80 -9.66 17.86
N GLN A 270 -14.30 -10.87 18.08
CA GLN A 270 -15.73 -11.22 17.97
C GLN A 270 -16.38 -10.65 16.68
N ASN A 271 -17.28 -9.68 16.82
CA ASN A 271 -18.00 -8.99 15.74
C ASN A 271 -17.51 -7.54 15.48
N PHE A 272 -16.39 -7.11 16.07
CA PHE A 272 -15.91 -5.72 15.97
C PHE A 272 -14.46 -5.58 15.48
N LEU A 273 -14.10 -4.35 15.11
CA LEU A 273 -12.77 -3.93 14.68
C LEU A 273 -12.42 -2.57 15.29
N VAL A 274 -11.21 -2.45 15.83
CA VAL A 274 -10.60 -1.17 16.21
C VAL A 274 -9.34 -0.97 15.37
N THR A 275 -9.23 0.19 14.72
CA THR A 275 -8.05 0.56 13.90
C THR A 275 -7.47 1.89 14.36
N VAL A 276 -6.18 1.89 14.73
CA VAL A 276 -5.42 3.07 15.16
C VAL A 276 -4.47 3.50 14.05
N MET A 277 -4.56 4.75 13.63
CA MET A 277 -3.78 5.32 12.53
C MET A 277 -2.49 5.97 13.03
N HIS A 278 -1.35 5.42 12.63
CA HIS A 278 -0.02 5.96 12.89
C HIS A 278 0.52 6.67 11.64
N LEU A 279 1.15 7.84 11.82
CA LEU A 279 1.70 8.67 10.75
C LEU A 279 3.22 8.68 10.83
N LYS A 280 3.92 8.41 9.71
CA LYS A 280 5.39 8.43 9.66
C LYS A 280 6.01 9.82 9.50
N GLY A 281 5.22 10.89 9.56
CA GLY A 281 5.69 12.27 9.44
C GLY A 281 4.59 13.29 9.72
N SER A 282 4.91 14.57 9.55
CA SER A 282 3.99 15.69 9.80
C SER A 282 3.44 16.29 8.51
N VAL A 283 2.11 16.37 8.42
CA VAL A 283 1.35 17.06 7.35
C VAL A 283 0.43 18.11 7.97
N SER A 284 0.09 19.17 7.24
CA SER A 284 -0.93 20.13 7.66
C SER A 284 -2.34 19.52 7.66
N ARG A 285 -2.59 18.51 6.81
CA ARG A 285 -3.85 17.77 6.68
C ARG A 285 -3.61 16.29 6.43
N ILE A 286 -4.38 15.45 7.11
CA ILE A 286 -4.35 14.00 6.89
C ILE A 286 -5.42 13.63 5.85
N ASN A 287 -5.03 12.90 4.81
CA ASN A 287 -5.87 12.63 3.64
C ASN A 287 -5.66 11.19 3.13
N VAL A 288 -6.12 10.20 3.91
CA VAL A 288 -6.01 8.79 3.54
C VAL A 288 -7.23 8.37 2.74
N LEU A 289 -7.21 8.67 1.43
CA LEU A 289 -8.31 8.49 0.49
C LEU A 289 -8.95 7.07 0.53
N GLY A 290 -8.14 6.04 0.76
CA GLY A 290 -8.64 4.66 0.90
C GLY A 290 -9.58 4.44 2.10
N ILE A 291 -9.41 5.20 3.18
CA ILE A 291 -10.29 5.14 4.36
C ILE A 291 -11.57 5.94 4.08
N THR A 292 -11.44 7.10 3.41
CA THR A 292 -12.58 7.92 2.96
C THR A 292 -13.51 7.16 2.03
N GLU A 293 -12.99 6.42 1.03
CA GLU A 293 -13.80 5.54 0.16
C GLU A 293 -14.59 4.48 0.96
N VAL A 294 -14.05 3.97 2.07
CA VAL A 294 -14.77 3.00 2.93
C VAL A 294 -15.80 3.70 3.79
N GLN A 295 -15.48 4.86 4.37
CA GLN A 295 -16.42 5.70 5.12
C GLN A 295 -17.64 6.07 4.28
N GLU A 296 -17.44 6.46 3.02
CA GLU A 296 -18.50 6.74 2.04
C GLU A 296 -19.31 5.49 1.71
N LEU A 297 -18.65 4.35 1.44
CA LEU A 297 -19.32 3.07 1.17
C LEU A 297 -20.25 2.63 2.32
N LEU A 298 -19.83 2.81 3.58
CA LEU A 298 -20.66 2.50 4.75
C LEU A 298 -21.80 3.51 4.93
N SER A 299 -21.53 4.81 4.69
CA SER A 299 -22.51 5.90 4.88
C SER A 299 -23.61 5.91 3.80
N ALA A 300 -23.26 5.65 2.53
CA ALA A 300 -24.23 5.58 1.44
C ALA A 300 -25.03 4.26 1.45
N GLY A 301 -24.40 3.17 1.94
CA GLY A 301 -25.02 1.86 2.06
C GLY A 301 -25.37 1.21 0.72
N GLY A 302 -26.50 0.50 0.67
CA GLY A 302 -26.97 -0.20 -0.53
C GLY A 302 -26.71 -1.71 -0.51
N TYR A 303 -26.91 -2.37 -1.64
CA TYR A 303 -26.92 -3.84 -1.72
C TYR A 303 -25.54 -4.49 -1.53
N ASN A 304 -24.48 -3.80 -1.97
CA ASN A 304 -23.07 -4.21 -1.89
C ASN A 304 -22.33 -3.77 -0.60
N VAL A 305 -23.01 -3.15 0.36
CA VAL A 305 -22.36 -2.72 1.62
C VAL A 305 -21.87 -3.95 2.42
N PRO A 306 -20.66 -3.90 3.03
CA PRO A 306 -20.20 -4.93 3.97
C PRO A 306 -21.24 -5.29 5.02
N ARG A 307 -21.31 -6.57 5.41
CA ARG A 307 -22.26 -7.08 6.40
C ARG A 307 -21.58 -7.80 7.57
N THR A 308 -20.25 -7.86 7.52
CA THR A 308 -19.38 -8.44 8.53
C THR A 308 -18.10 -7.61 8.64
N VAL A 309 -17.42 -7.65 9.79
CA VAL A 309 -16.12 -7.01 9.96
C VAL A 309 -15.06 -7.56 9.00
N HIS A 310 -15.09 -8.85 8.68
CA HIS A 310 -14.18 -9.46 7.70
C HIS A 310 -14.27 -8.78 6.32
N GLU A 311 -15.46 -8.36 5.90
CA GLU A 311 -15.67 -7.60 4.66
C GLU A 311 -15.25 -6.12 4.81
N VAL A 312 -15.35 -5.53 6.00
CA VAL A 312 -14.81 -4.16 6.27
C VAL A 312 -13.28 -4.17 6.19
N ILE A 313 -12.60 -5.14 6.81
CA ILE A 313 -11.14 -5.28 6.73
C ILE A 313 -10.70 -5.49 5.28
N ALA A 314 -11.39 -6.35 4.53
CA ALA A 314 -11.09 -6.58 3.13
C ALA A 314 -11.36 -5.36 2.23
N GLN A 315 -12.37 -4.53 2.52
CA GLN A 315 -12.55 -3.24 1.84
C GLN A 315 -11.43 -2.25 2.20
N LEU A 316 -11.07 -2.11 3.48
CA LEU A 316 -9.96 -1.24 3.92
C LEU A 316 -8.66 -1.62 3.21
N ALA A 317 -8.26 -2.89 3.28
CA ALA A 317 -7.08 -3.41 2.60
C ALA A 317 -7.14 -3.16 1.08
N CYS A 318 -8.31 -3.34 0.46
CA CYS A 318 -8.50 -3.12 -0.97
C CYS A 318 -8.37 -1.64 -1.36
N ARG A 319 -9.02 -0.72 -0.62
CA ARG A 319 -9.02 0.71 -0.96
C ARG A 319 -7.68 1.37 -0.65
N LEU A 320 -7.00 0.98 0.42
CA LEU A 320 -5.62 1.42 0.70
C LEU A 320 -4.67 0.97 -0.42
N SER A 321 -4.63 -0.34 -0.71
CA SER A 321 -3.76 -0.89 -1.76
C SER A 321 -4.01 -0.24 -3.13
N ARG A 322 -5.27 0.04 -3.48
CA ARG A 322 -5.66 0.73 -4.73
C ARG A 322 -5.17 2.18 -4.82
N TRP A 323 -5.03 2.87 -3.70
CA TRP A 323 -4.55 4.26 -3.68
C TRP A 323 -3.02 4.31 -3.66
N ASP A 324 -2.37 3.48 -2.86
CA ASP A 324 -0.92 3.24 -2.95
C ASP A 324 -0.50 2.89 -4.39
N ASP A 325 -1.18 1.93 -5.04
CA ASP A 325 -0.89 1.49 -6.41
C ASP A 325 -1.09 2.61 -7.45
N ARG A 326 -1.77 3.72 -7.10
CA ARG A 326 -1.87 4.94 -7.91
C ARG A 326 -0.75 5.93 -7.58
N LEU A 327 -0.44 6.13 -6.31
CA LEU A 327 0.61 7.02 -5.84
C LEU A 327 2.00 6.50 -6.22
N PHE A 328 2.24 5.18 -6.15
CA PHE A 328 3.44 4.52 -6.67
C PHE A 328 3.59 4.71 -8.18
N ARG A 329 2.50 4.64 -8.96
CA ARG A 329 2.58 4.93 -10.41
C ARG A 329 2.88 6.42 -10.66
N LYS A 330 2.15 7.33 -10.02
CA LYS A 330 2.38 8.79 -10.11
C LYS A 330 3.84 9.16 -9.81
N SER A 331 4.38 8.66 -8.69
CA SER A 331 5.72 9.03 -8.20
C SER A 331 6.85 8.28 -8.94
N ILE A 332 6.75 6.97 -9.11
CA ILE A 332 7.84 6.16 -9.67
C ILE A 332 7.88 6.23 -11.20
N PHE A 333 6.74 6.07 -11.88
CA PHE A 333 6.73 6.03 -13.35
C PHE A 333 6.92 7.43 -13.94
N GLY A 334 6.29 8.46 -13.37
CA GLY A 334 6.52 9.85 -13.77
C GLY A 334 8.00 10.23 -13.69
N ALA A 335 8.66 9.95 -12.56
CA ALA A 335 10.09 10.20 -12.40
C ALA A 335 10.98 9.34 -13.31
N ALA A 336 10.58 8.09 -13.62
CA ALA A 336 11.31 7.24 -14.56
C ALA A 336 11.23 7.75 -16.01
N ASP A 337 10.04 8.21 -16.42
CA ASP A 337 9.78 8.77 -17.74
C ASP A 337 10.47 10.13 -17.91
N GLU A 338 10.52 10.96 -16.86
CA GLU A 338 11.32 12.19 -16.82
C GLU A 338 12.83 11.92 -16.98
N ILE A 339 13.37 10.92 -16.26
CA ILE A 339 14.78 10.52 -16.35
C ILE A 339 15.12 10.01 -17.76
N GLU A 340 14.23 9.23 -18.38
CA GLU A 340 14.41 8.77 -19.76
C GLU A 340 14.31 9.93 -20.77
N LEU A 341 13.37 10.86 -20.58
CA LEU A 341 13.24 12.05 -21.43
C LEU A 341 14.47 12.98 -21.34
N LYS A 342 15.02 13.19 -20.14
CA LYS A 342 16.30 13.90 -19.91
C LYS A 342 17.44 13.17 -20.62
N PHE A 343 17.52 11.84 -20.49
CA PHE A 343 18.54 11.02 -21.14
C PHE A 343 18.47 11.05 -22.68
N MET A 344 17.27 11.07 -23.26
CA MET A 344 17.09 11.16 -24.72
C MET A 344 17.45 12.55 -25.26
N ASN A 345 17.04 13.63 -24.57
CA ASN A 345 17.25 15.02 -24.99
C ASN A 345 18.65 15.57 -24.65
N ARG A 346 19.67 14.71 -24.66
CA ARG A 346 21.06 14.95 -24.20
C ARG A 346 21.92 15.92 -25.04
N ASN A 347 21.33 16.97 -25.59
CA ASN A 347 22.02 18.07 -26.29
C ASN A 347 22.60 19.09 -25.29
N HIS A 348 23.35 18.62 -24.30
CA HIS A 348 23.90 19.47 -23.22
C HIS A 348 25.35 19.87 -23.51
N GLU A 349 25.62 21.17 -23.36
CA GLU A 349 26.96 21.76 -23.58
C GLU A 349 28.02 21.21 -22.61
N ASP A 350 27.62 20.95 -21.36
CA ASP A 350 28.42 20.21 -20.37
C ASP A 350 27.83 18.80 -20.14
N LEU A 351 28.36 17.83 -20.90
CA LEU A 351 28.03 16.42 -20.77
C LEU A 351 28.40 15.84 -19.39
N ASN A 352 29.45 16.35 -18.74
CA ASN A 352 29.92 15.83 -17.45
C ASN A 352 28.99 16.28 -16.31
N LEU A 353 28.62 17.57 -16.26
CA LEU A 353 27.65 18.09 -15.30
C LEU A 353 26.28 17.41 -15.46
N PHE A 354 25.81 17.25 -16.70
CA PHE A 354 24.58 16.51 -17.00
C PHE A 354 24.64 15.07 -16.46
N ILE A 355 25.72 14.33 -16.73
CA ILE A 355 25.90 12.96 -16.25
C ILE A 355 25.92 12.90 -14.72
N ILE A 356 26.53 13.89 -14.03
CA ILE A 356 26.53 13.96 -12.56
C ILE A 356 25.11 14.15 -12.02
N ILE A 357 24.35 15.10 -12.56
CA ILE A 357 22.97 15.39 -12.12
C ILE A 357 22.06 14.17 -12.35
N LEU A 358 22.08 13.60 -13.56
CA LEU A 358 21.20 12.48 -13.91
C LEU A 358 21.55 11.21 -13.10
N ASN A 359 22.82 10.97 -12.77
CA ASN A 359 23.20 9.90 -11.83
C ASN A 359 22.64 10.13 -10.41
N GLN A 360 22.50 11.38 -9.95
CA GLN A 360 21.88 11.67 -8.65
C GLN A 360 20.37 11.40 -8.68
N GLU A 361 19.68 11.78 -9.76
CA GLU A 361 18.25 11.48 -9.95
C GLU A 361 17.98 9.98 -10.00
N ILE A 362 18.76 9.23 -10.80
CA ILE A 362 18.68 7.75 -10.88
C ILE A 362 18.88 7.11 -9.51
N ARG A 363 19.82 7.59 -8.69
CA ARG A 363 20.04 7.09 -7.31
C ARG A 363 18.87 7.40 -6.37
N LYS A 364 18.29 8.60 -6.45
CA LYS A 364 17.10 8.98 -5.67
C LYS A 364 15.91 8.06 -6.02
N LEU A 365 15.60 7.92 -7.31
CA LEU A 365 14.49 7.08 -7.76
C LEU A 365 14.72 5.60 -7.49
N SER A 366 15.93 5.07 -7.71
CA SER A 366 16.29 3.69 -7.36
C SER A 366 16.08 3.41 -5.86
N THR A 367 16.37 4.38 -4.99
CA THR A 367 16.10 4.28 -3.54
C THR A 367 14.59 4.25 -3.25
N GLN A 368 13.77 5.02 -3.97
CA GLN A 368 12.31 4.97 -3.85
C GLN A 368 11.73 3.63 -4.35
N VAL A 369 12.17 3.12 -5.50
CA VAL A 369 11.77 1.80 -6.05
C VAL A 369 12.04 0.67 -5.05
N ILE A 370 13.19 0.69 -4.36
CA ILE A 370 13.51 -0.29 -3.31
C ILE A 370 12.52 -0.20 -2.14
N ARG A 371 12.22 1.02 -1.65
CA ARG A 371 11.25 1.24 -0.56
C ARG A 371 9.83 0.79 -0.94
N VAL A 372 9.38 1.14 -2.14
CA VAL A 372 8.08 0.69 -2.67
C VAL A 372 8.03 -0.83 -2.75
N LYS A 373 9.08 -1.49 -3.27
CA LYS A 373 9.11 -2.95 -3.33
C LYS A 373 9.10 -3.62 -1.95
N TRP A 374 9.75 -3.05 -0.94
CA TRP A 374 9.64 -3.53 0.44
C TRP A 374 8.20 -3.43 0.97
N SER A 375 7.51 -2.31 0.72
CA SER A 375 6.09 -2.13 1.07
C SER A 375 5.16 -3.11 0.35
N LEU A 376 5.49 -3.51 -0.89
CA LEU A 376 4.71 -4.48 -1.66
C LEU A 376 4.93 -5.92 -1.18
N HIS A 377 6.16 -6.30 -0.83
CA HIS A 377 6.42 -7.59 -0.20
C HIS A 377 5.73 -7.70 1.17
N ALA A 378 5.79 -6.65 1.99
CA ALA A 378 5.02 -6.56 3.23
C ALA A 378 3.52 -6.80 2.99
N ARG A 379 2.96 -6.17 1.94
CA ARG A 379 1.55 -6.33 1.58
C ARG A 379 1.21 -7.76 1.11
N ASP A 380 2.02 -8.43 0.30
CA ASP A 380 1.76 -9.81 -0.14
C ASP A 380 1.68 -10.77 1.06
N GLU A 381 2.59 -10.64 2.04
CA GLU A 381 2.58 -11.45 3.28
C GLU A 381 1.40 -11.11 4.21
N ILE A 382 1.10 -9.82 4.43
CA ILE A 382 -0.07 -9.39 5.22
C ILE A 382 -1.36 -9.94 4.61
N ILE A 383 -1.51 -9.82 3.29
CA ILE A 383 -2.69 -10.32 2.56
C ILE A 383 -2.73 -11.85 2.53
N PHE A 384 -1.57 -12.52 2.52
CA PHE A 384 -1.47 -13.99 2.62
C PHE A 384 -2.05 -14.51 3.93
N GLU A 385 -1.70 -13.95 5.08
CA GLU A 385 -2.25 -14.39 6.38
C GLU A 385 -3.69 -13.89 6.62
N LEU A 386 -4.06 -12.71 6.13
CA LEU A 386 -5.47 -12.28 6.13
C LEU A 386 -6.35 -13.26 5.33
N LEU A 387 -5.85 -13.87 4.25
CA LEU A 387 -6.57 -14.93 3.52
C LEU A 387 -6.76 -16.23 4.32
N GLN A 388 -5.88 -16.55 5.27
CA GLN A 388 -6.04 -17.72 6.15
C GLN A 388 -7.02 -17.46 7.31
N HIS A 389 -7.34 -16.20 7.59
CA HIS A 389 -8.02 -15.81 8.82
C HIS A 389 -9.36 -15.11 8.62
N LEU A 390 -9.55 -14.36 7.52
CA LEU A 390 -10.81 -13.67 7.24
C LEU A 390 -11.84 -14.59 6.55
N LYS A 391 -13.10 -14.50 7.01
CA LYS A 391 -14.18 -15.39 6.60
C LYS A 391 -15.15 -14.70 5.63
N GLY A 392 -15.64 -15.46 4.65
CA GLY A 392 -16.69 -15.04 3.71
C GLY A 392 -16.19 -14.72 2.30
N ASN A 393 -16.99 -15.08 1.29
CA ASN A 393 -16.58 -15.02 -0.12
C ASN A 393 -16.27 -13.59 -0.59
N GLY A 394 -17.02 -12.58 -0.11
CA GLY A 394 -16.77 -11.18 -0.45
C GLY A 394 -15.39 -10.70 0.02
N ALA A 395 -15.01 -11.03 1.26
CA ALA A 395 -13.68 -10.74 1.79
C ALA A 395 -12.59 -11.48 0.99
N LYS A 396 -12.78 -12.79 0.74
CA LYS A 396 -11.81 -13.61 -0.01
C LYS A 396 -11.55 -13.07 -1.43
N ILE A 397 -12.59 -12.74 -2.18
CA ILE A 397 -12.46 -12.22 -3.57
C ILE A 397 -11.68 -10.90 -3.59
N LEU A 398 -11.91 -10.01 -2.62
CA LEU A 398 -11.17 -8.75 -2.50
C LEU A 398 -9.68 -9.00 -2.20
N LEU A 399 -9.38 -9.87 -1.24
CA LEU A 399 -7.99 -10.20 -0.86
C LEU A 399 -7.23 -10.93 -1.98
N GLU A 400 -7.86 -11.87 -2.68
CA GLU A 400 -7.27 -12.52 -3.86
C GLU A 400 -6.99 -11.50 -4.99
N GLY A 401 -7.87 -10.50 -5.15
CA GLY A 401 -7.65 -9.37 -6.05
C GLY A 401 -6.44 -8.50 -5.68
N ILE A 402 -6.28 -8.15 -4.39
CA ILE A 402 -5.11 -7.40 -3.90
C ILE A 402 -3.83 -8.22 -4.08
N LYS A 403 -3.86 -9.51 -3.77
CA LYS A 403 -2.71 -10.41 -3.93
C LYS A 403 -2.25 -10.46 -5.39
N LYS A 404 -3.20 -10.45 -6.33
CA LYS A 404 -2.90 -10.34 -7.75
C LYS A 404 -2.29 -8.97 -8.10
N SER A 405 -2.95 -7.85 -7.76
CA SER A 405 -2.47 -6.52 -8.17
C SER A 405 -1.12 -6.16 -7.54
N THR A 406 -0.84 -6.67 -6.34
CA THR A 406 0.45 -6.49 -5.65
C THR A 406 1.60 -7.16 -6.43
N ARG A 407 1.35 -8.29 -7.10
CA ARG A 407 2.38 -8.95 -7.93
C ARG A 407 2.57 -8.27 -9.28
N GLU A 408 1.47 -7.88 -9.94
CA GLU A 408 1.51 -7.03 -11.14
C GLU A 408 2.31 -5.73 -10.84
N MET A 409 2.09 -5.12 -9.67
CA MET A 409 2.82 -3.94 -9.19
C MET A 409 4.32 -4.23 -8.87
N ILE A 410 4.67 -5.41 -8.34
CA ILE A 410 6.09 -5.78 -8.15
C ILE A 410 6.80 -5.96 -9.50
N GLU A 411 6.16 -6.60 -10.48
CA GLU A 411 6.69 -6.74 -11.84
C GLU A 411 6.88 -5.37 -12.52
N GLU A 412 5.92 -4.45 -12.32
CA GLU A 412 6.01 -3.03 -12.69
C GLU A 412 7.25 -2.34 -12.09
N GLN A 413 7.52 -2.52 -10.78
CA GLN A 413 8.73 -1.94 -10.14
C GLN A 413 10.03 -2.55 -10.67
N GLU A 414 10.07 -3.85 -10.94
CA GLU A 414 11.24 -4.54 -11.49
C GLU A 414 11.54 -4.07 -12.93
N ALA A 415 10.50 -3.78 -13.73
CA ALA A 415 10.63 -3.21 -15.07
C ALA A 415 11.20 -1.78 -15.04
N VAL A 416 10.76 -0.92 -14.11
CA VAL A 416 11.34 0.42 -13.90
C VAL A 416 12.82 0.32 -13.50
N ARG A 417 13.18 -0.61 -12.59
CA ARG A 417 14.60 -0.84 -12.25
C ARG A 417 15.42 -1.27 -13.49
N GLY A 418 14.84 -2.06 -14.38
CA GLY A 418 15.46 -2.46 -15.65
C GLY A 418 15.77 -1.27 -16.58
N ARG A 419 14.82 -0.34 -16.75
CA ARG A 419 15.01 0.90 -17.51
C ARG A 419 16.14 1.74 -16.91
N LEU A 420 16.09 1.99 -15.60
CA LEU A 420 17.11 2.78 -14.90
C LEU A 420 18.51 2.16 -14.97
N PHE A 421 18.63 0.83 -14.89
CA PHE A 421 19.90 0.13 -15.06
C PHE A 421 20.47 0.29 -16.47
N THR A 422 19.63 0.17 -17.50
CA THR A 422 20.03 0.38 -18.91
C THR A 422 20.53 1.80 -19.15
N ILE A 423 19.81 2.81 -18.67
CA ILE A 423 20.23 4.22 -18.76
C ILE A 423 21.58 4.40 -18.05
N GLN A 424 21.74 3.86 -16.84
CA GLN A 424 22.97 3.98 -16.07
C GLN A 424 24.18 3.32 -16.77
N ASP A 425 24.05 2.14 -17.37
CA ASP A 425 25.19 1.52 -18.09
C ASP A 425 25.56 2.28 -19.38
N VAL A 426 24.58 2.81 -20.13
CA VAL A 426 24.89 3.65 -21.30
C VAL A 426 25.57 4.96 -20.87
N MET A 427 25.21 5.55 -19.72
CA MET A 427 25.95 6.67 -19.15
C MET A 427 27.38 6.27 -18.74
N GLN A 428 27.56 5.14 -18.03
CA GLN A 428 28.88 4.69 -17.57
C GLN A 428 29.80 4.24 -18.72
N SER A 429 29.26 3.71 -19.82
CA SER A 429 30.05 3.45 -21.05
C SER A 429 30.42 4.75 -21.77
N THR A 430 29.53 5.75 -21.79
CA THR A 430 29.83 7.09 -22.33
C THR A 430 30.96 7.78 -21.55
N VAL A 431 30.94 7.74 -20.20
CA VAL A 431 32.03 8.27 -19.36
C VAL A 431 33.36 7.57 -19.63
N ARG A 432 33.36 6.22 -19.69
CA ARG A 432 34.56 5.43 -20.01
C ARG A 432 35.16 5.80 -21.36
N ALA A 433 34.33 5.99 -22.39
CA ALA A 433 34.78 6.41 -23.72
C ALA A 433 35.36 7.83 -23.71
N TRP A 434 34.71 8.78 -23.03
CA TRP A 434 35.19 10.17 -22.91
C TRP A 434 36.56 10.24 -22.19
N LEU A 435 36.70 9.54 -21.06
CA LEU A 435 37.98 9.45 -20.34
C LEU A 435 39.11 8.89 -21.22
N GLN A 436 38.82 7.86 -22.03
CA GLN A 436 39.81 7.29 -22.95
C GLN A 436 40.24 8.27 -24.06
N VAL A 437 39.35 9.16 -24.51
CA VAL A 437 39.69 10.21 -25.48
C VAL A 437 40.55 11.30 -24.84
N GLU A 438 40.21 11.74 -23.62
CA GLU A 438 40.98 12.79 -22.94
C GLU A 438 42.39 12.32 -22.55
N VAL A 439 42.55 11.06 -22.12
CA VAL A 439 43.88 10.45 -21.91
C VAL A 439 44.71 10.46 -23.20
N ARG A 440 44.16 9.97 -24.31
CA ARG A 440 44.85 9.98 -25.63
C ARG A 440 45.21 11.38 -26.11
N LYS A 441 44.38 12.37 -25.79
CA LYS A 441 44.63 13.79 -26.10
C LYS A 441 45.79 14.36 -25.27
N LEU A 442 45.94 13.95 -24.01
CA LEU A 442 47.10 14.32 -23.18
C LEU A 442 48.38 13.63 -23.68
N GLU A 443 48.32 12.32 -23.98
CA GLU A 443 49.42 11.56 -24.60
C GLU A 443 49.90 12.24 -25.91
N LEU A 444 48.96 12.65 -26.78
CA LEU A 444 49.27 13.33 -28.03
C LEU A 444 49.85 14.74 -27.81
N GLN A 445 49.38 15.48 -26.80
CA GLN A 445 49.95 16.78 -26.45
C GLN A 445 51.39 16.67 -25.90
N GLU A 446 51.70 15.61 -25.16
CA GLU A 446 53.06 15.32 -24.70
C GLU A 446 53.97 14.94 -25.89
N LEU A 447 53.50 14.09 -26.79
CA LEU A 447 54.19 13.74 -28.04
C LEU A 447 54.50 14.99 -28.89
N VAL A 448 53.53 15.89 -29.06
CA VAL A 448 53.71 17.14 -29.82
C VAL A 448 54.73 18.07 -29.16
N LYS A 449 54.74 18.19 -27.82
CA LYS A 449 55.76 18.97 -27.09
C LYS A 449 57.17 18.41 -27.30
N MET A 450 57.33 17.09 -27.28
CA MET A 450 58.63 16.45 -27.54
C MET A 450 59.14 16.77 -28.96
N PHE A 451 58.29 16.59 -29.99
CA PHE A 451 58.67 16.92 -31.37
C PHE A 451 58.95 18.41 -31.58
N GLN A 452 58.23 19.32 -30.90
CA GLN A 452 58.53 20.75 -30.93
C GLN A 452 59.91 21.05 -30.34
N HIS A 453 60.23 20.47 -29.18
CA HIS A 453 61.53 20.65 -28.52
C HIS A 453 62.70 20.09 -29.35
N GLU A 454 62.52 18.92 -29.98
CA GLU A 454 63.50 18.32 -30.90
C GLU A 454 63.72 19.20 -32.14
N ALA A 455 62.64 19.68 -32.77
CA ALA A 455 62.72 20.56 -33.93
C ALA A 455 63.38 21.92 -33.62
N GLU A 456 63.08 22.52 -32.46
CA GLU A 456 63.75 23.73 -31.97
C GLU A 456 65.25 23.49 -31.74
N THR A 457 65.62 22.35 -31.15
CA THR A 457 67.01 21.97 -30.90
C THR A 457 67.77 21.79 -32.22
N HIS A 458 67.20 21.07 -33.19
CA HIS A 458 67.76 20.94 -34.54
C HIS A 458 67.90 22.29 -35.26
N ALA A 459 66.94 23.20 -35.11
CA ALA A 459 67.00 24.54 -35.68
C ALA A 459 68.12 25.40 -35.05
N GLN A 460 68.37 25.26 -33.75
CA GLN A 460 69.48 25.93 -33.05
C GLN A 460 70.85 25.40 -33.51
N VAL A 461 71.02 24.07 -33.63
CA VAL A 461 72.24 23.47 -34.18
C VAL A 461 72.49 23.96 -35.61
N ARG A 462 71.45 24.00 -36.46
CA ARG A 462 71.58 24.49 -37.84
C ARG A 462 71.93 25.97 -37.94
N LYS A 463 71.51 26.81 -36.98
CA LYS A 463 71.97 28.21 -36.87
C LYS A 463 73.44 28.29 -36.46
N ARG A 464 73.90 27.42 -35.55
CA ARG A 464 75.29 27.40 -35.05
C ARG A 464 76.29 27.04 -36.16
N ASN A 465 75.92 26.13 -37.06
CA ASN A 465 76.73 25.71 -38.20
C ASN A 465 76.78 26.72 -39.37
N ASN A 466 76.03 27.83 -39.29
CA ASN A 466 76.02 28.90 -40.29
C ASN A 466 76.80 30.15 -39.85
N LEU A 467 77.58 30.08 -38.77
CA LEU A 467 78.51 31.13 -38.37
C LEU A 467 79.79 31.06 -39.23
N PRO A 468 80.39 32.20 -39.63
CA PRO A 468 81.67 32.19 -40.33
C PRO A 468 82.79 31.67 -39.41
N PRO A 469 83.83 31.01 -39.97
CA PRO A 469 84.90 30.42 -39.18
C PRO A 469 85.60 31.48 -38.33
N THR A 470 85.55 31.30 -37.01
CA THR A 470 86.31 32.10 -36.05
C THR A 470 87.72 31.49 -35.94
N ALA A 471 88.74 32.31 -35.68
CA ALA A 471 90.15 32.00 -35.93
C ALA A 471 90.82 30.99 -34.95
N GLY A 472 90.18 29.83 -34.73
CA GLY A 472 90.72 28.70 -33.96
C GLY A 472 91.02 27.44 -34.78
N ASP A 473 90.39 27.25 -35.95
CA ASP A 473 90.50 26.02 -36.76
C ASP A 473 91.77 25.98 -37.64
N ALA A 474 92.94 26.27 -37.07
CA ALA A 474 94.23 26.16 -37.73
C ALA A 474 95.22 25.35 -36.86
N PHE A 475 95.99 24.46 -37.50
CA PHE A 475 96.97 23.52 -36.91
C PHE A 475 96.31 22.41 -36.03
N HIS A 476 96.58 21.10 -36.15
CA HIS A 476 97.45 20.26 -36.99
C HIS A 476 96.61 19.04 -37.51
N GLY A 477 97.01 18.19 -38.47
CA GLY A 477 98.26 18.08 -39.22
C GLY A 477 99.07 16.81 -38.88
N GLU A 478 98.86 15.71 -39.63
CA GLU A 478 99.61 14.40 -39.59
C GLU A 478 99.46 13.62 -38.24
N GLU A 479 99.39 12.28 -38.13
CA GLU A 479 99.25 11.07 -38.99
C GLU A 479 98.29 10.09 -38.21
N ASP A 480 97.85 8.88 -38.58
CA ASP A 480 98.15 7.83 -39.60
C ASP A 480 96.84 7.03 -39.92
N TYR A 481 96.85 6.06 -40.83
CA TYR A 481 95.77 5.08 -41.05
C TYR A 481 96.23 3.62 -40.87
N VAL A 482 95.56 2.86 -39.99
CA VAL A 482 95.69 1.39 -39.92
C VAL A 482 94.43 0.73 -40.48
N VAL A 483 94.58 0.01 -41.60
CA VAL A 483 93.58 -0.91 -42.14
C VAL A 483 93.94 -2.33 -41.70
N ILE A 484 92.99 -3.05 -41.10
CA ILE A 484 93.09 -4.49 -40.82
C ILE A 484 92.20 -5.22 -41.84
N GLN A 485 92.72 -6.34 -42.36
CA GLN A 485 92.08 -7.20 -43.37
C GLN A 485 91.69 -8.56 -42.75
#